data_AF-A0AAU1BMQ0-F1
#
_entry.id   AF-A0AAU1BMQ0-F1
#
_cell.length_a   1.000
_cell.length_b   1.000
_cell.length_c   1.000
_cell.angle_alpha   90.00
_cell.angle_beta   90.00
_cell.angle_gamma   90.00
#
_symmetry.space_group_name_H-M   'P 1'
#
loop_
_entity.id
_entity.type
_entity.pdbx_description
1 polymer ?
#
loop_
_entity_poly.entity_id
_entity_poly.type
_entity_poly.pdbx_seq_one_letter_code
_entity_poly.pdbx_strand_id
1 'polypeptide(L)'
;MARDMGVIARDLGCNAVRVTGGDPERLSTAAAHAAAAGLEVWFSPFPCELTNEEMLPYFVDCADRAEALRRAGAEVVLVTGCEISVFARGYLPGGTFNDRMHTLRRRCGKPRSGRSPTRSTRS
;
A
#
# COMPACT_ATOMS: atom_id res chain seq x y z
N MET A 1 -10.34 12.52 -15.79
CA MET A 1 -10.35 11.04 -15.68
C MET A 1 -10.67 10.35 -16.99
N ALA A 2 -11.91 10.36 -17.51
CA ALA A 2 -12.24 9.62 -18.76
C ALA A 2 -11.36 10.04 -19.95
N ARG A 3 -11.10 11.35 -20.11
CA ARG A 3 -10.16 11.89 -21.11
C ARG A 3 -8.76 11.31 -20.93
N ASP A 4 -8.24 11.34 -19.70
CA ASP A 4 -6.87 10.91 -19.39
C ASP A 4 -6.70 9.40 -19.62
N MET A 5 -7.70 8.60 -19.26
CA MET A 5 -7.72 7.16 -19.56
C MET A 5 -7.75 6.88 -21.07
N GLY A 6 -8.47 7.72 -21.83
CA GLY A 6 -8.44 7.66 -23.29
C GLY A 6 -7.07 7.94 -23.88
N VAL A 7 -6.35 8.95 -23.36
CA VAL A 7 -4.96 9.25 -23.75
C VAL A 7 -4.05 8.06 -23.42
N ILE A 8 -4.16 7.50 -22.21
CA ILE A 8 -3.34 6.35 -21.79
C ILE A 8 -3.58 5.14 -22.72
N ALA A 9 -4.84 4.82 -23.03
CA ALA A 9 -5.18 3.68 -23.86
C ALA A 9 -4.82 3.89 -25.35
N ARG A 10 -5.14 5.06 -25.91
CA ARG A 10 -5.10 5.28 -27.36
C ARG A 10 -3.84 6.00 -27.82
N ASP A 11 -3.44 7.05 -27.10
CA ASP A 11 -2.32 7.89 -27.52
C ASP A 11 -1.00 7.30 -27.04
N LEU A 12 -0.97 6.73 -25.82
CA LEU A 12 0.20 6.02 -25.29
C LEU A 12 0.21 4.52 -25.63
N GLY A 13 -0.91 3.97 -26.12
CA GLY A 13 -1.02 2.57 -26.49
C GLY A 13 -0.92 1.59 -25.33
N CYS A 14 -1.20 2.03 -24.09
CA CYS A 14 -1.17 1.16 -22.92
C CYS A 14 -2.39 0.23 -22.90
N ASN A 15 -2.20 -0.96 -22.33
CA ASN A 15 -3.26 -1.96 -22.16
C ASN A 15 -3.70 -2.15 -20.69
N ALA A 16 -2.94 -1.61 -19.73
CA ALA A 16 -3.20 -1.75 -18.31
C ALA A 16 -2.85 -0.47 -17.54
N VAL A 17 -3.51 -0.25 -16.40
CA VAL A 17 -3.17 0.83 -15.45
C VAL A 17 -3.26 0.34 -14.01
N ARG A 18 -2.29 0.76 -13.19
CA ARG A 18 -2.36 0.64 -11.74
C ARG A 18 -2.96 1.91 -11.14
N VAL A 19 -4.14 1.77 -10.56
CA VAL A 19 -4.80 2.84 -9.82
C VAL A 19 -4.51 2.63 -8.35
N THR A 20 -3.96 3.64 -7.67
CA THR A 20 -3.62 3.56 -6.25
C THR A 20 -4.17 4.74 -5.46
N GLY A 21 -4.62 4.47 -4.24
CA GLY A 21 -5.22 5.47 -3.37
C GLY A 21 -5.70 4.89 -2.04
N GLY A 22 -5.81 5.74 -1.02
CA GLY A 22 -6.27 5.35 0.31
C GLY A 22 -7.79 5.36 0.49
N ASP A 23 -8.52 6.07 -0.37
CA ASP A 23 -9.99 6.17 -0.33
C ASP A 23 -10.62 5.15 -1.32
N PRO A 24 -11.36 4.14 -0.84
CA PRO A 24 -11.92 3.09 -1.70
C PRO A 24 -12.90 3.61 -2.74
N GLU A 25 -13.69 4.64 -2.45
CA GLU A 25 -14.69 5.21 -3.38
C GLU A 25 -14.02 5.92 -4.55
N ARG A 26 -13.01 6.76 -4.25
CA ARG A 26 -12.21 7.45 -5.28
C ARG A 26 -11.42 6.45 -6.11
N LEU A 27 -10.89 5.41 -5.48
CA LEU A 27 -10.18 4.32 -6.15
C LEU A 27 -11.10 3.57 -7.12
N SER A 28 -12.32 3.20 -6.68
CA SER A 28 -13.35 2.59 -7.51
C SER A 28 -13.77 3.48 -8.68
N THR A 29 -13.95 4.77 -8.45
CA THR A 29 -14.33 5.72 -9.51
C THR A 29 -13.28 5.78 -10.62
N ALA A 30 -12.00 5.88 -10.22
CA ALA A 30 -10.89 5.91 -11.18
C ALA A 30 -10.74 4.57 -11.93
N ALA A 31 -10.88 3.45 -11.23
CA ALA A 31 -10.86 2.11 -11.79
C ALA A 31 -11.99 1.88 -12.81
N ALA A 32 -13.21 2.36 -12.53
CA ALA A 32 -14.34 2.27 -13.45
C ALA A 32 -14.07 3.04 -14.77
N HIS A 33 -13.46 4.22 -14.69
CA HIS A 33 -13.06 4.97 -15.88
C HIS A 33 -11.96 4.27 -16.69
N ALA A 34 -11.03 3.59 -16.04
CA ALA A 34 -10.01 2.79 -16.71
C ALA A 34 -10.63 1.59 -17.44
N ALA A 35 -11.50 0.84 -16.76
CA ALA A 35 -12.23 -0.28 -17.34
C ALA A 35 -13.07 0.16 -18.55
N ALA A 36 -13.79 1.28 -18.45
CA ALA A 36 -14.57 1.84 -19.56
C ALA A 36 -13.73 2.29 -20.76
N ALA A 37 -12.43 2.59 -20.55
CA ALA A 37 -11.49 2.87 -21.62
C ALA A 37 -10.88 1.60 -22.25
N GLY A 38 -11.23 0.40 -21.76
CA GLY A 38 -10.72 -0.88 -22.23
C GLY A 38 -9.35 -1.27 -21.64
N LEU A 39 -8.94 -0.63 -20.54
CA LEU A 39 -7.69 -0.95 -19.85
C LEU A 39 -7.93 -2.04 -18.80
N GLU A 40 -7.00 -3.00 -18.71
CA GLU A 40 -6.88 -3.86 -17.53
C GLU A 40 -6.57 -2.99 -16.30
N VAL A 41 -7.23 -3.29 -15.18
CA VAL A 41 -7.15 -2.49 -13.97
C VAL A 41 -6.40 -3.22 -12.87
N TRP A 42 -5.26 -2.69 -12.46
CA TRP A 42 -4.59 -3.10 -11.23
C TRP A 42 -5.11 -2.23 -10.08
N PHE A 43 -6.12 -2.75 -9.39
CA PHE A 43 -6.78 -2.09 -8.26
C PHE A 43 -5.86 -2.20 -7.04
N SER A 44 -5.23 -1.08 -6.63
CA SER A 44 -4.15 -1.10 -5.63
C SER A 44 -4.46 -0.20 -4.43
N PRO A 45 -5.18 -0.71 -3.42
CA PRO A 45 -5.47 0.02 -2.19
C PRO A 45 -4.20 0.42 -1.46
N PHE A 46 -4.20 1.61 -0.85
CA PHE A 46 -3.04 2.18 -0.17
C PHE A 46 -3.37 2.50 1.31
N PRO A 47 -3.30 1.51 2.22
CA PRO A 47 -3.71 1.64 3.61
C PRO A 47 -2.66 2.37 4.48
N CYS A 48 -2.40 3.64 4.16
CA CYS A 48 -1.44 4.44 4.92
C CYS A 48 -1.91 4.68 6.36
N GLU A 49 -1.02 4.52 7.33
CA GLU A 49 -1.26 4.69 8.77
C GLU A 49 -2.30 3.77 9.41
N LEU A 50 -2.83 2.79 8.67
CA LEU A 50 -3.73 1.79 9.25
C LEU A 50 -2.95 0.78 10.09
N THR A 51 -3.59 0.31 11.15
CA THR A 51 -3.18 -0.87 11.92
C THR A 51 -3.61 -2.16 11.23
N ASN A 52 -3.05 -3.30 11.64
CA ASN A 52 -3.45 -4.61 11.09
C ASN A 52 -4.96 -4.89 11.26
N GLU A 53 -5.55 -4.45 12.38
CA GLU A 53 -6.98 -4.61 12.66
C GLU A 53 -7.86 -3.75 11.74
N GLU A 54 -7.40 -2.56 11.36
CA GLU A 54 -8.09 -1.67 10.42
C GLU A 54 -7.87 -2.07 8.95
N MET A 55 -6.70 -2.63 8.63
CA MET A 55 -6.35 -3.02 7.26
C MET A 55 -7.20 -4.18 6.73
N LEU A 56 -7.51 -5.17 7.57
CA LEU A 56 -8.28 -6.33 7.12
C LEU A 56 -9.67 -5.95 6.56
N PRO A 57 -10.55 -5.23 7.30
CA PRO A 57 -11.84 -4.81 6.76
C PRO A 57 -11.70 -3.85 5.56
N TYR A 58 -10.66 -3.01 5.55
CA TYR A 58 -10.34 -2.15 4.41
C TYR A 58 -10.03 -2.94 3.13
N PHE A 59 -9.21 -3.99 3.23
CA PHE A 59 -8.89 -4.84 2.08
C PHE A 59 -10.08 -5.68 1.63
N VAL A 60 -10.97 -6.10 2.55
CA VAL A 60 -12.22 -6.78 2.20
C VAL A 60 -13.12 -5.86 1.37
N ASP A 61 -13.37 -4.62 1.82
CA ASP A 61 -14.15 -3.64 1.05
C ASP A 61 -13.53 -3.39 -0.35
N CYS A 62 -12.21 -3.23 -0.42
CA CYS A 62 -11.51 -3.10 -1.69
C CYS A 62 -11.64 -4.32 -2.59
N ALA A 63 -11.62 -5.53 -2.03
CA ALA A 63 -11.78 -6.77 -2.78
C ALA A 63 -13.20 -6.88 -3.36
N ASP A 64 -14.23 -6.55 -2.58
CA ASP A 64 -15.63 -6.54 -3.06
C ASP A 64 -15.82 -5.53 -4.21
N ARG A 65 -15.19 -4.35 -4.11
CA ARG A 65 -15.21 -3.33 -5.17
C ARG A 65 -14.49 -3.79 -6.44
N ALA A 66 -13.32 -4.42 -6.30
CA ALA A 66 -12.58 -4.97 -7.43
C ALA A 66 -13.37 -6.10 -8.11
N GLU A 67 -14.01 -6.96 -7.31
CA GLU A 67 -14.87 -8.04 -7.80
C GLU A 67 -16.12 -7.51 -8.53
N ALA A 68 -16.71 -6.40 -8.07
CA ALA A 68 -17.82 -5.77 -8.77
C ALA A 68 -17.42 -5.29 -10.18
N LEU A 69 -16.22 -4.70 -10.33
CA LEU A 69 -15.66 -4.32 -11.63
C LEU A 69 -15.42 -5.54 -12.52
N ARG A 70 -14.86 -6.61 -11.95
CA ARG A 70 -14.63 -7.87 -12.68
C ARG A 70 -15.94 -8.47 -13.18
N ARG A 71 -16.99 -8.51 -12.34
CA ARG A 71 -18.34 -8.97 -12.72
C ARG A 71 -19.00 -8.11 -13.78
N ALA A 72 -18.64 -6.83 -13.86
CA ALA A 72 -19.08 -5.93 -14.92
C ALA A 72 -18.32 -6.14 -16.26
N GLY A 73 -17.37 -7.08 -16.33
CA GLY A 73 -16.65 -7.47 -17.54
C GLY A 73 -15.26 -6.86 -17.69
N ALA A 74 -14.73 -6.19 -16.66
CA ALA A 74 -13.36 -5.69 -16.68
C ALA A 74 -12.34 -6.78 -16.30
N GLU A 75 -11.15 -6.72 -16.89
CA GLU A 75 -9.98 -7.47 -16.40
C GLU A 75 -9.39 -6.72 -15.20
N VAL A 76 -9.33 -7.38 -14.04
CA VAL A 76 -8.98 -6.75 -12.76
C VAL A 76 -8.00 -7.60 -11.97
N VAL A 77 -6.93 -6.96 -11.48
CA VAL A 77 -5.97 -7.53 -10.52
C VAL A 77 -6.05 -6.73 -9.23
N LEU A 78 -6.36 -7.38 -8.10
CA LEU A 78 -6.28 -6.75 -6.78
C LEU A 78 -4.84 -6.82 -6.25
N VAL A 79 -4.24 -5.67 -5.98
CA VAL A 79 -2.85 -5.55 -5.50
C VAL A 79 -2.85 -5.12 -4.04
N THR A 80 -2.77 -6.09 -3.13
CA THR A 80 -2.70 -5.88 -1.67
C THR A 80 -1.28 -5.58 -1.22
N GLY A 81 -0.77 -4.40 -1.58
CA GLY A 81 0.52 -3.94 -1.08
C GLY A 81 1.12 -2.72 -1.77
N CYS A 82 1.76 -1.89 -0.96
CA CYS A 82 2.66 -0.84 -1.38
C CYS A 82 3.57 -0.55 -0.18
N GLU A 83 4.69 -1.29 -0.08
CA GLU A 83 5.64 -1.20 1.04
C GLU A 83 4.96 -1.18 2.43
N ILE A 84 4.04 -2.12 2.66
CA ILE A 84 3.16 -2.18 3.86
C ILE A 84 3.96 -2.01 5.15
N SER A 85 5.17 -2.58 5.23
CA SER A 85 6.03 -2.48 6.42
C SER A 85 6.37 -1.05 6.83
N VAL A 86 6.42 -0.12 5.87
CA VAL A 86 6.74 1.29 6.10
C VAL A 86 5.46 2.13 6.21
N PHE A 87 4.43 1.83 5.44
CA PHE A 87 3.22 2.66 5.40
C PHE A 87 2.17 2.28 6.46
N ALA A 88 2.07 1.01 6.83
CA ALA A 88 1.17 0.55 7.87
C ALA A 88 1.85 0.52 9.25
N ARG A 89 1.03 0.57 10.31
CA ARG A 89 1.50 0.49 11.69
C ARG A 89 1.77 -0.95 12.11
N GLY A 90 2.72 -1.15 13.01
CA GLY A 90 2.96 -2.43 13.67
C GLY A 90 4.05 -3.32 13.05
N TYR A 91 4.60 -2.96 11.88
CA TYR A 91 5.70 -3.70 11.25
C TYR A 91 7.08 -3.13 11.56
N LEU A 92 7.23 -1.80 11.47
CA LEU A 92 8.46 -1.09 11.84
C LEU A 92 8.23 -0.24 13.10
N PRO A 93 9.26 -0.05 13.95
CA PRO A 93 9.20 0.88 15.07
C PRO A 93 8.87 2.31 14.61
N GLY A 94 7.81 2.88 15.18
CA GLY A 94 7.35 4.25 14.89
C GLY A 94 5.83 4.36 14.80
N GLY A 95 5.26 5.41 15.39
CA GLY A 95 3.82 5.66 15.37
C GLY A 95 3.32 6.27 14.07
N THR A 96 4.23 6.95 13.34
CA THR A 96 3.96 7.59 12.05
C THR A 96 4.88 7.09 10.96
N PHE A 97 4.52 7.32 9.70
CA PHE A 97 5.35 7.05 8.53
C PHE A 97 6.74 7.69 8.68
N ASN A 98 6.80 8.91 9.18
CA ASN A 98 8.06 9.62 9.37
C ASN A 98 8.94 8.92 10.41
N ASP A 99 8.36 8.47 11.54
CA ASP A 99 9.09 7.70 12.55
C ASP A 99 9.64 6.39 11.97
N ARG A 100 8.82 5.68 11.19
CA ARG A 100 9.20 4.42 10.53
C ARG A 100 10.31 4.64 9.49
N MET A 101 10.23 5.72 8.72
CA MET A 101 11.29 6.12 7.79
C MET A 101 12.58 6.51 8.50
N HIS A 102 12.50 7.20 9.64
CA HIS A 102 13.67 7.46 10.48
C HIS A 102 14.30 6.15 10.93
N THR A 103 13.52 5.19 11.42
CA THR A 103 14.01 3.87 11.83
C THR A 103 14.69 3.13 10.68
N LEU A 104 14.07 3.10 9.49
CA LEU A 104 14.62 2.41 8.31
C LEU A 104 15.94 3.02 7.82
N ARG A 105 16.08 4.35 7.93
CA ARG A 105 17.29 5.08 7.50
C ARG A 105 18.43 5.00 8.50
N ARG A 106 18.18 4.57 9.74
CA ARG A 106 19.26 4.31 10.69
C ARG A 106 20.08 3.15 10.14
N ARG A 107 21.35 3.41 9.80
CA ARG A 107 22.32 2.34 9.57
C ARG A 107 22.22 1.37 10.75
N CYS A 108 22.20 0.07 10.49
CA CYS A 108 22.35 -0.95 11.52
C CYS A 108 23.70 -0.70 12.23
N GLY A 109 23.67 0.13 13.27
CA GLY A 109 24.80 0.37 14.12
C GLY A 109 24.98 -0.87 14.97
N LYS A 110 26.16 -1.50 14.91
CA LYS A 110 26.56 -2.56 15.83
C LYS A 110 26.04 -2.25 17.24
N PRO A 111 25.46 -3.22 17.96
CA PRO A 111 25.05 -2.99 19.34
C PRO A 111 26.23 -2.37 20.10
N ARG A 112 25.98 -1.25 20.78
CA ARG A 112 27.00 -0.62 21.64
C ARG A 112 27.42 -1.68 22.66
N SER A 113 28.62 -2.22 22.49
CA SER A 113 29.28 -3.03 23.51
C SER A 113 29.52 -2.14 24.72
N GLY A 114 28.59 -2.17 25.68
CA GLY A 114 28.58 -1.33 26.86
C GLY A 114 28.55 -2.17 28.13
N ARG A 115 29.76 -2.57 28.57
CA ARG A 115 30.18 -2.95 29.93
C ARG A 115 29.43 -4.08 30.65
N SER A 116 30.15 -5.19 30.79
CA SER A 116 30.02 -6.13 31.90
C SER A 116 30.04 -5.40 33.25
N PRO A 117 29.15 -5.74 34.21
CA PRO A 117 29.35 -5.34 35.59
C PRO A 117 30.50 -6.18 36.14
N THR A 118 31.59 -5.51 36.50
CA THR A 118 32.66 -6.09 37.31
C THR A 118 32.06 -6.64 38.61
N ARG A 119 32.10 -7.96 38.75
CA ARG A 119 31.75 -8.69 39.97
C ARG A 119 32.73 -8.27 41.06
N SER A 120 32.30 -7.44 42.00
CA SER A 120 33.04 -7.14 43.22
C SER A 120 32.68 -8.16 44.29
N THR A 121 33.53 -9.17 44.43
CA THR A 121 33.67 -9.97 45.65
C THR A 121 34.36 -9.14 46.73
N ARG A 122 33.71 -8.97 47.89
CA ARG A 122 34.29 -8.72 49.23
C ARG A 122 33.23 -9.19 50.22
N SER A 123 33.46 -10.35 50.85
CA SER A 123 34.15 -10.55 52.15
C SER A 123 33.14 -10.50 53.28
#